data_AF-A0A1A8XPT5-F1
#
_entry.id   AF-A0A1A8XPT5-F1
#
_cell.length_a   1.000
_cell.length_b   1.000
_cell.length_c   1.000
_cell.angle_alpha   90.00
_cell.angle_beta   90.00
_cell.angle_gamma   90.00
#
_symmetry.space_group_name_H-M   'P 1'
#
loop_
_entity.id
_entity.type
_entity.pdbx_description
1 polymer ?
#
loop_
_entity_poly.entity_id
_entity_poly.type
_entity_poly.pdbx_seq_one_letter_code
_entity_poly.pdbx_strand_id
1 'polypeptide(L)'
;MAELDPTPRVSPLAQSVTRDGKTVQIDIYEDGEGGWLLEVVDEHGNSTVWDDSFASDREALDEALKTIDEEGIDSLIGTSSEERGMRELDQALSEAELNELDDFLANETIEETSMDVSTLEGFLTAIAIGPRTVMPSEWLPWVWDRETGESEAGFESVEHANRIMSLIMRHYNTVVHTFIDAPASFEPVFWSGDQWGAAEWCEGFLLGFQFSDEAWGLLAAGQPTWFTPFLRLGTDDGIDITKRAGDAEKWMNEIELSLVKMHAFWKDRRASQPGGLVDDDFHFGGQQSVGQVIRGGPKIGRNDPCPCGSGKKFKRCCGANEAPHTFH
;
A
#
# COMPACT_ATOMS: atom_id res chain seq x y z
N MET A 1 37.28 26.04 7.95
CA MET A 1 36.25 26.75 8.73
C MET A 1 35.29 27.30 7.70
N ALA A 2 34.15 26.66 7.51
CA ALA A 2 33.09 27.22 6.70
C ALA A 2 32.62 28.50 7.40
N GLU A 3 32.72 29.63 6.73
CA GLU A 3 32.10 30.87 7.20
C GLU A 3 30.60 30.62 7.25
N LEU A 4 30.02 30.83 8.43
CA LEU A 4 28.58 30.73 8.66
C LEU A 4 27.90 31.76 7.74
N ASP A 5 26.99 31.29 6.91
CA ASP A 5 26.10 32.10 6.08
C ASP A 5 25.51 33.22 6.94
N PRO A 6 25.62 34.52 6.56
CA PRO A 6 25.04 35.59 7.34
C PRO A 6 23.54 35.35 7.47
N THR A 7 23.05 35.34 8.71
CA THR A 7 21.63 35.20 8.99
C THR A 7 20.89 36.32 8.23
N PRO A 8 19.90 35.99 7.37
CA PRO A 8 19.19 36.99 6.58
C PRO A 8 18.62 38.07 7.51
N ARG A 9 18.78 39.34 7.16
CA ARG A 9 18.24 40.43 7.95
C ARG A 9 16.72 40.44 7.78
N VAL A 10 16.01 40.08 8.85
CA VAL A 10 14.55 40.08 8.92
C VAL A 10 14.01 41.51 9.07
N SER A 11 12.95 41.85 8.35
CA SER A 11 12.24 43.12 8.51
C SER A 11 11.50 43.18 9.85
N PRO A 12 11.44 44.34 10.52
CA PRO A 12 10.57 44.54 11.68
C PRO A 12 9.07 44.54 11.33
N LEU A 13 8.71 44.51 10.04
CA LEU A 13 7.33 44.42 9.56
C LEU A 13 6.81 42.98 9.42
N ALA A 14 7.68 41.98 9.61
CA ALA A 14 7.27 40.58 9.70
C ALA A 14 6.26 40.41 10.85
N GLN A 15 5.12 39.77 10.56
CA GLN A 15 4.00 39.68 11.49
C GLN A 15 3.08 38.51 11.16
N SER A 16 2.34 38.04 12.17
CA SER A 16 1.23 37.13 11.93
C SER A 16 -0.04 37.90 11.58
N VAL A 17 -0.81 37.36 10.63
CA VAL A 17 -2.10 37.91 10.21
C VAL A 17 -3.16 36.83 10.36
N THR A 18 -4.25 37.18 11.04
CA THR A 18 -5.43 36.32 11.19
C THR A 18 -6.62 36.90 10.44
N ARG A 19 -7.29 36.07 9.65
CA ARG A 19 -8.58 36.35 8.98
C ARG A 19 -9.44 35.10 9.05
N ASP A 20 -10.73 35.27 9.31
CA ASP A 20 -11.71 34.18 9.34
C ASP A 20 -11.31 32.95 10.19
N GLY A 21 -10.57 33.20 11.29
CA GLY A 21 -10.11 32.18 12.22
C GLY A 21 -8.83 31.44 11.80
N LYS A 22 -8.27 31.74 10.62
CA LYS A 22 -7.02 31.15 10.10
C LYS A 22 -5.87 32.13 10.24
N THR A 23 -4.67 31.63 10.48
CA THR A 23 -3.49 32.46 10.73
C THR A 23 -2.35 32.08 9.80
N VAL A 24 -1.74 33.09 9.18
CA VAL A 24 -0.50 32.96 8.41
C VAL A 24 0.57 33.85 9.02
N GLN A 25 1.82 33.45 8.90
CA GLN A 25 3.00 34.19 9.29
C GLN A 25 3.61 34.83 8.05
N ILE A 26 3.65 36.17 8.03
CA ILE A 26 4.30 36.94 6.96
C ILE A 26 5.73 37.22 7.39
N ASP A 27 6.67 36.62 6.67
CA ASP A 27 8.09 36.83 6.87
C ASP A 27 8.70 37.59 5.68
N ILE A 28 9.56 38.56 6.01
CA ILE A 28 10.14 39.49 5.02
C ILE A 28 11.63 39.62 5.32
N TYR A 29 12.47 39.40 4.32
CA TYR A 29 13.93 39.31 4.47
C TYR A 29 14.66 40.14 3.42
N GLU A 30 15.81 40.73 3.75
CA GLU A 30 16.67 41.36 2.73
C GLU A 30 17.28 40.30 1.79
N ASP A 31 17.25 40.57 0.48
CA ASP A 31 17.79 39.67 -0.55
C ASP A 31 19.31 39.72 -0.73
N GLY A 32 19.98 40.66 -0.04
CA GLY A 32 21.43 40.89 -0.13
C GLY A 32 21.87 41.78 -1.30
N GLU A 33 20.98 42.14 -2.21
CA GLU A 33 21.22 43.03 -3.36
C GLU A 33 20.51 44.39 -3.22
N GLY A 34 19.82 44.60 -2.10
CA GLY A 34 19.14 45.85 -1.75
C GLY A 34 17.62 45.81 -1.95
N GLY A 35 17.06 44.65 -2.28
CA GLY A 35 15.64 44.37 -2.30
C GLY A 35 15.19 43.49 -1.11
N TRP A 36 13.92 43.12 -1.13
CA TRP A 36 13.26 42.38 -0.06
C TRP A 36 12.47 41.21 -0.61
N LEU A 37 12.64 40.03 -0.03
CA LEU A 37 11.86 38.83 -0.34
C LEU A 37 10.67 38.73 0.60
N LEU A 38 9.57 38.19 0.08
CA LEU A 38 8.35 37.92 0.81
C LEU A 38 8.09 36.41 0.85
N GLU A 39 7.88 35.91 2.06
CA GLU A 39 7.45 34.54 2.33
C GLU A 39 6.23 34.58 3.25
N VAL A 40 5.20 33.81 2.93
CA VAL A 40 4.04 33.61 3.80
C VAL A 40 3.95 32.15 4.17
N VAL A 41 4.03 31.86 5.46
CA VAL A 41 3.96 30.51 6.02
C VAL A 41 2.61 30.29 6.69
N ASP A 42 1.91 29.22 6.35
CA ASP A 42 0.63 28.89 6.98
C ASP A 42 0.79 28.15 8.32
N GLU A 43 -0.32 27.85 9.00
CA GLU A 43 -0.34 27.09 10.25
C GLU A 43 0.10 25.63 10.12
N HIS A 44 0.16 25.09 8.90
CA HIS A 44 0.61 23.75 8.58
C HIS A 44 2.11 23.70 8.21
N GLY A 45 2.77 24.86 8.10
CA GLY A 45 4.16 24.99 7.68
C GLY A 45 4.37 24.96 6.17
N ASN A 46 3.32 25.12 5.36
CA ASN A 46 3.46 25.37 3.93
C ASN A 46 3.91 26.81 3.70
N SER A 47 4.72 27.03 2.67
CA SER A 47 5.28 28.34 2.36
C SER A 47 4.87 28.77 0.95
N THR A 48 4.40 30.01 0.85
CA THR A 48 4.20 30.73 -0.41
C THR A 48 5.27 31.79 -0.51
N VAL A 49 6.15 31.67 -1.51
CA VAL A 49 7.26 32.61 -1.75
C VAL A 49 7.00 33.35 -3.05
N TRP A 50 7.19 34.66 -3.04
CA TRP A 50 7.08 35.48 -4.23
C TRP A 50 8.42 35.47 -4.99
N ASP A 51 8.35 35.26 -6.31
CA ASP A 51 9.54 35.09 -7.16
C ASP A 51 10.36 36.38 -7.33
N ASP A 52 9.71 37.55 -7.25
CA ASP A 52 10.33 38.87 -7.46
C ASP A 52 10.65 39.57 -6.12
N SER A 53 11.82 40.20 -6.04
CA SER A 53 12.18 41.08 -4.91
C SER A 53 11.41 42.41 -4.96
N PHE A 54 11.01 42.90 -3.79
CA PHE A 54 10.37 44.20 -3.60
C PHE A 54 11.39 45.30 -3.31
N ALA A 55 11.09 46.55 -3.66
CA ALA A 55 12.00 47.67 -3.42
C ALA A 55 12.04 48.11 -1.95
N SER A 56 11.04 47.71 -1.16
CA SER A 56 11.01 47.93 0.29
C SER A 56 10.25 46.83 1.02
N ASP A 57 10.56 46.63 2.30
CA ASP A 57 9.82 45.73 3.19
C ASP A 57 8.34 46.12 3.34
N ARG A 58 8.02 47.41 3.23
CA ARG A 58 6.62 47.88 3.22
C ARG A 58 5.87 47.44 1.97
N GLU A 59 6.51 47.48 0.79
CA GLU A 59 5.89 46.99 -0.45
C GLU A 59 5.64 45.48 -0.39
N ALA A 60 6.59 44.72 0.16
CA ALA A 60 6.39 43.29 0.40
C ALA A 60 5.20 43.03 1.35
N LEU A 61 5.10 43.77 2.45
CA LEU A 61 3.96 43.63 3.37
C LEU A 61 2.63 44.02 2.70
N ASP A 62 2.61 45.13 1.96
CA ASP A 62 1.40 45.61 1.28
C ASP A 62 0.92 44.57 0.23
N GLU A 63 1.82 43.88 -0.46
CA GLU A 63 1.47 42.82 -1.41
C GLU A 63 0.87 41.57 -0.72
N ALA A 64 1.45 41.15 0.41
CA ALA A 64 0.90 40.04 1.19
C ALA A 64 -0.51 40.35 1.71
N LEU A 65 -0.71 41.56 2.26
CA LEU A 65 -2.01 42.00 2.75
C LEU A 65 -3.03 42.16 1.62
N LYS A 66 -2.60 42.70 0.47
CA LYS A 66 -3.44 42.81 -0.72
C LYS A 66 -3.89 41.44 -1.23
N THR A 67 -2.99 40.46 -1.28
CA THR A 67 -3.34 39.07 -1.66
C THR A 67 -4.40 38.50 -0.72
N ILE A 68 -4.22 38.68 0.59
CA ILE A 68 -5.21 38.25 1.60
C ILE A 68 -6.56 38.96 1.41
N ASP A 69 -6.56 40.25 1.10
CA ASP A 69 -7.78 41.04 0.95
C ASP A 69 -8.51 40.80 -0.39
N GLU A 70 -7.79 40.50 -1.47
CA GLU A 70 -8.35 40.30 -2.82
C GLU A 70 -8.69 38.83 -3.11
N GLU A 71 -7.83 37.89 -2.71
CA GLU A 71 -7.96 36.46 -3.01
C GLU A 71 -8.46 35.63 -1.83
N GLY A 72 -8.42 36.21 -0.63
CA GLY A 72 -8.77 35.55 0.63
C GLY A 72 -7.58 34.82 1.24
N ILE A 73 -7.56 34.73 2.58
CA ILE A 73 -6.47 34.07 3.32
C ILE A 73 -6.30 32.59 2.93
N ASP A 74 -7.35 31.97 2.40
CA ASP A 74 -7.36 30.58 1.93
C ASP A 74 -6.42 30.33 0.74
N SER A 75 -6.11 31.34 -0.07
CA SER A 75 -5.17 31.18 -1.19
C SER A 75 -3.73 30.95 -0.72
N LEU A 76 -3.42 31.34 0.52
CA LEU A 76 -2.09 31.24 1.14
C LEU A 76 -1.99 30.08 2.14
N ILE A 77 -3.03 29.25 2.26
CA ILE A 77 -3.05 28.09 3.15
C ILE A 77 -3.06 26.83 2.29
N GLY A 78 -1.97 26.07 2.38
CA GLY A 78 -1.85 24.76 1.79
C GLY A 78 -2.61 23.70 2.59
N THR A 79 -2.83 22.55 1.96
CA THR A 79 -3.40 21.37 2.65
C THR A 79 -2.46 20.93 3.77
N SER A 80 -3.02 20.40 4.87
CA SER A 80 -2.21 19.90 5.98
C SER A 80 -1.31 18.73 5.52
N SER A 81 -0.21 18.47 6.23
CA SER A 81 0.66 17.32 5.94
C SER A 81 -0.08 15.98 6.05
N GLU A 82 -1.09 15.91 6.91
CA GLU A 82 -1.99 14.75 7.04
C GLU A 82 -2.93 14.63 5.84
N GLU A 83 -3.51 15.73 5.34
CA GLU A 83 -4.34 15.74 4.12
C GLU A 83 -3.53 15.45 2.85
N ARG A 84 -2.28 15.92 2.79
CA ARG A 84 -1.36 15.61 1.69
C ARG A 84 -0.93 14.15 1.71
N GLY A 85 -0.60 13.61 2.89
CA GLY A 85 -0.32 12.19 3.08
C GLY A 85 -1.52 11.30 2.73
N MET A 86 -2.73 11.69 3.11
CA MET A 86 -3.97 11.01 2.70
C MET A 86 -4.17 11.06 1.17
N ARG A 87 -3.98 12.22 0.53
CA ARG A 87 -4.09 12.34 -0.93
C ARG A 87 -3.02 11.55 -1.68
N GLU A 88 -1.82 11.40 -1.11
CA GLU A 88 -0.75 10.57 -1.68
C GLU A 88 -1.04 9.07 -1.52
N LEU A 89 -1.71 8.64 -0.43
CA LEU A 89 -2.08 7.24 -0.17
C LEU A 89 -3.22 6.72 -1.07
N ASP A 90 -4.02 7.62 -1.64
CA ASP A 90 -5.16 7.30 -2.52
C ASP A 90 -4.80 7.41 -4.01
N GLN A 91 -3.58 7.86 -4.33
CA GLN A 91 -3.12 7.97 -5.70
C GLN A 91 -2.57 6.63 -6.21
N ALA A 92 -3.13 6.16 -7.32
CA ALA A 92 -2.63 5.02 -8.08
C ALA A 92 -1.12 5.15 -8.36
N LEU A 93 -0.41 4.01 -8.31
CA LEU A 93 1.01 3.97 -8.61
C LEU A 93 1.26 4.32 -10.07
N SER A 94 2.29 5.12 -10.33
CA SER A 94 2.78 5.31 -11.69
C SER A 94 3.57 4.08 -12.19
N GLU A 95 3.79 3.98 -13.50
CA GLU A 95 4.62 2.92 -14.11
C GLU A 95 6.02 2.86 -13.49
N ALA A 96 6.63 4.02 -13.21
CA ALA A 96 7.94 4.08 -12.56
C ALA A 96 7.91 3.53 -11.12
N GLU A 97 6.81 3.74 -10.41
CA GLU A 97 6.63 3.23 -9.04
C GLU A 97 6.30 1.73 -9.01
N LEU A 98 5.57 1.23 -10.01
CA LEU A 98 5.37 -0.20 -10.20
C LEU A 98 6.69 -0.90 -10.52
N ASN A 99 7.50 -0.32 -11.41
CA ASN A 99 8.84 -0.85 -11.70
C ASN A 99 9.77 -0.80 -10.47
N GLU A 100 9.71 0.27 -9.66
CA GLU A 100 10.45 0.35 -8.39
C GLU A 100 10.07 -0.77 -7.43
N LEU A 101 8.76 -1.07 -7.32
CA LEU A 101 8.27 -2.16 -6.49
C LEU A 101 8.67 -3.53 -7.06
N ASP A 102 8.60 -3.72 -8.37
CA ASP A 102 9.01 -4.96 -9.05
C ASP A 102 10.50 -5.25 -8.86
N ASP A 103 11.36 -4.24 -9.05
CA ASP A 103 12.80 -4.34 -8.83
C ASP A 103 13.14 -4.73 -7.38
N PHE A 104 12.40 -4.18 -6.41
CA PHE A 104 12.56 -4.55 -5.00
C PHE A 104 12.18 -6.02 -4.76
N LEU A 105 11.03 -6.44 -5.29
CA LEU A 105 10.49 -7.78 -5.11
C LEU A 105 11.30 -8.87 -5.83
N ALA A 106 11.98 -8.50 -6.93
CA ALA A 106 12.85 -9.38 -7.71
C ALA A 106 14.29 -9.48 -7.15
N ASN A 107 14.59 -8.86 -6.01
CA ASN A 107 15.92 -8.90 -5.42
C ASN A 107 16.31 -10.34 -4.98
N GLU A 108 17.46 -10.85 -5.47
CA GLU A 108 18.01 -12.19 -5.21
C GLU A 108 18.03 -12.63 -3.73
N THR A 109 18.00 -11.69 -2.78
CA THR A 109 17.92 -11.99 -1.33
C THR A 109 16.54 -12.46 -0.85
N ILE A 110 15.50 -12.25 -1.65
CA ILE A 110 14.08 -12.52 -1.36
C ILE A 110 13.41 -13.34 -2.51
N GLU A 111 14.09 -13.47 -3.65
CA GLU A 111 13.55 -13.92 -4.95
C GLU A 111 12.94 -15.34 -4.97
N GLU A 112 13.37 -16.29 -4.11
CA GLU A 112 12.84 -17.66 -4.20
C GLU A 112 11.34 -17.75 -3.83
N THR A 113 10.85 -16.90 -2.94
CA THR A 113 9.47 -16.97 -2.43
C THR A 113 8.72 -15.63 -2.43
N SER A 114 9.35 -14.54 -2.88
CA SER A 114 8.69 -13.24 -3.06
C SER A 114 7.65 -13.28 -4.19
N MET A 115 6.62 -12.44 -4.09
CA MET A 115 5.70 -12.16 -5.19
C MET A 115 6.31 -11.15 -6.15
N ASP A 116 6.08 -11.28 -7.45
CA ASP A 116 6.24 -10.14 -8.38
C ASP A 116 5.02 -9.19 -8.30
N VAL A 117 5.08 -8.04 -8.97
CA VAL A 117 3.98 -7.05 -8.92
C VAL A 117 2.66 -7.60 -9.46
N SER A 118 2.71 -8.43 -10.51
CA SER A 118 1.53 -9.07 -11.11
C SER A 118 0.84 -10.02 -10.11
N THR A 119 1.63 -10.87 -9.45
CA THR A 119 1.21 -11.78 -8.38
C THR A 119 0.65 -11.00 -7.20
N LEU A 120 1.33 -9.92 -6.80
CA LEU A 120 0.90 -9.05 -5.70
C LEU A 120 -0.48 -8.43 -5.98
N GLU A 121 -0.72 -7.91 -7.19
CA GLU A 121 -2.02 -7.30 -7.51
C GLU A 121 -3.16 -8.34 -7.45
N GLY A 122 -2.95 -9.53 -8.02
CA GLY A 122 -3.92 -10.62 -7.94
C GLY A 122 -4.23 -10.99 -6.48
N PHE A 123 -3.19 -11.13 -5.67
CA PHE A 123 -3.29 -11.44 -4.24
C PHE A 123 -4.08 -10.37 -3.45
N LEU A 124 -3.72 -9.10 -3.63
CA LEU A 124 -4.40 -7.96 -3.02
C LEU A 124 -5.85 -7.85 -3.48
N THR A 125 -6.14 -8.19 -4.75
CA THR A 125 -7.49 -8.23 -5.29
C THR A 125 -8.36 -9.25 -4.57
N ALA A 126 -7.86 -10.47 -4.34
CA ALA A 126 -8.58 -11.49 -3.59
C ALA A 126 -8.88 -11.06 -2.14
N ILE A 127 -7.93 -10.37 -1.50
CA ILE A 127 -8.11 -9.80 -0.16
C ILE A 127 -9.19 -8.71 -0.17
N ALA A 128 -9.12 -7.76 -1.12
CA ALA A 128 -10.01 -6.62 -1.21
C ALA A 128 -11.47 -7.02 -1.48
N ILE A 129 -11.69 -7.97 -2.40
CA ILE A 129 -13.05 -8.37 -2.81
C ILE A 129 -13.62 -9.53 -1.99
N GLY A 130 -12.81 -10.10 -1.10
CA GLY A 130 -13.08 -11.34 -0.38
C GLY A 130 -14.16 -11.29 0.70
N PRO A 131 -14.43 -12.42 1.35
CA PRO A 131 -15.59 -12.59 2.24
C PRO A 131 -15.49 -11.84 3.58
N ARG A 132 -14.29 -11.41 3.98
CA ARG A 132 -14.03 -10.68 5.23
C ARG A 132 -12.92 -9.65 5.04
N THR A 133 -12.84 -8.71 5.97
CA THR A 133 -11.66 -7.85 6.13
C THR A 133 -10.48 -8.69 6.64
N VAL A 134 -9.33 -8.54 5.99
CA VAL A 134 -8.06 -9.14 6.39
C VAL A 134 -7.09 -8.01 6.74
N MET A 135 -6.54 -8.02 7.94
CA MET A 135 -5.67 -6.94 8.40
C MET A 135 -4.31 -7.02 7.70
N PRO A 136 -3.65 -5.90 7.38
CA PRO A 136 -2.30 -5.88 6.81
C PRO A 136 -1.30 -6.80 7.51
N SER A 137 -1.33 -6.86 8.84
CA SER A 137 -0.45 -7.75 9.61
C SER A 137 -0.65 -9.25 9.33
N GLU A 138 -1.80 -9.66 8.78
CA GLU A 138 -2.07 -11.05 8.40
C GLU A 138 -1.49 -11.40 7.02
N TRP A 139 -1.57 -10.49 6.06
CA TRP A 139 -1.22 -10.77 4.65
C TRP A 139 0.13 -10.21 4.21
N LEU A 140 0.63 -9.14 4.85
CA LEU A 140 1.88 -8.50 4.48
C LEU A 140 3.10 -9.44 4.51
N PRO A 141 3.23 -10.38 5.46
CA PRO A 141 4.34 -11.35 5.43
C PRO A 141 4.36 -12.22 4.16
N TRP A 142 3.20 -12.44 3.53
CA TRP A 142 3.08 -13.28 2.33
C TRP A 142 3.63 -12.61 1.08
N VAL A 143 3.74 -11.27 1.08
CA VAL A 143 4.29 -10.52 -0.06
C VAL A 143 5.73 -10.94 -0.35
N TRP A 144 6.51 -11.23 0.70
CA TRP A 144 7.91 -11.62 0.61
C TRP A 144 8.13 -13.14 0.70
N ASP A 145 7.10 -13.87 1.13
CA ASP A 145 7.15 -15.32 1.34
C ASP A 145 5.77 -15.92 1.10
N ARG A 146 5.51 -16.20 -0.17
CA ARG A 146 4.25 -16.78 -0.65
C ARG A 146 4.03 -18.22 -0.20
N GLU A 147 5.07 -18.90 0.30
CA GLU A 147 4.98 -20.30 0.72
C GLU A 147 4.50 -20.44 2.16
N THR A 148 5.04 -19.63 3.08
CA THR A 148 4.77 -19.77 4.52
C THR A 148 4.34 -18.49 5.23
N GLY A 149 4.63 -17.32 4.66
CA GLY A 149 4.42 -16.03 5.32
C GLY A 149 5.20 -15.88 6.63
N GLU A 150 6.31 -16.61 6.81
CA GLU A 150 7.13 -16.56 8.02
C GLU A 150 8.38 -15.68 7.85
N SER A 151 8.74 -15.34 6.61
CA SER A 151 9.94 -14.54 6.32
C SER A 151 9.70 -13.04 6.46
N GLU A 152 10.77 -12.32 6.78
CA GLU A 152 10.79 -10.86 6.85
C GLU A 152 11.51 -10.27 5.63
N ALA A 153 11.04 -9.12 5.14
CA ALA A 153 11.71 -8.40 4.07
C ALA A 153 13.05 -7.81 4.52
N GLY A 154 14.07 -7.92 3.67
CA GLY A 154 15.34 -7.25 3.84
C GLY A 154 15.28 -5.81 3.32
N PHE A 155 15.35 -4.83 4.21
CA PHE A 155 15.38 -3.41 3.84
C PHE A 155 16.78 -2.81 4.04
N GLU A 156 17.18 -1.92 3.14
CA GLU A 156 18.46 -1.21 3.24
C GLU A 156 18.47 -0.15 4.36
N SER A 157 17.33 0.50 4.58
CA SER A 157 17.13 1.51 5.62
C SER A 157 15.66 1.61 6.04
N VAL A 158 15.38 2.41 7.08
CA VAL A 158 14.01 2.71 7.52
C VAL A 158 13.26 3.50 6.45
N GLU A 159 13.94 4.43 5.78
CA GLU A 159 13.38 5.22 4.68
C GLU A 159 13.00 4.32 3.49
N HIS A 160 13.88 3.37 3.14
CA HIS A 160 13.59 2.38 2.11
C HIS A 160 12.38 1.50 2.51
N ALA A 161 12.33 1.02 3.76
CA ALA A 161 11.19 0.25 4.25
C ALA A 161 9.87 1.04 4.17
N ASN A 162 9.88 2.31 4.58
CA ASN A 162 8.71 3.18 4.51
C ASN A 162 8.26 3.44 3.06
N ARG A 163 9.22 3.58 2.14
CA ARG A 163 8.92 3.77 0.71
C ARG A 163 8.22 2.55 0.12
N ILE A 164 8.77 1.35 0.29
CA ILE A 164 8.17 0.11 -0.22
C ILE A 164 6.82 -0.15 0.43
N MET A 165 6.70 0.07 1.74
CA MET A 165 5.42 -0.08 2.44
C MET A 165 4.36 0.87 1.89
N SER A 166 4.74 2.13 1.61
CA SER A 166 3.85 3.11 1.01
C SER A 166 3.37 2.67 -0.38
N LEU A 167 4.27 2.13 -1.22
CA LEU A 167 3.90 1.62 -2.54
C LEU A 167 2.88 0.48 -2.45
N ILE A 168 3.13 -0.51 -1.59
CA ILE A 168 2.22 -1.66 -1.40
C ILE A 168 0.85 -1.20 -0.89
N MET A 169 0.82 -0.31 0.10
CA MET A 169 -0.45 0.15 0.67
C MET A 169 -1.23 1.03 -0.30
N ARG A 170 -0.56 1.92 -1.06
CA ARG A 170 -1.19 2.70 -2.15
C ARG A 170 -1.79 1.79 -3.22
N HIS A 171 -1.06 0.74 -3.60
CA HIS A 171 -1.55 -0.23 -4.57
C HIS A 171 -2.78 -0.98 -4.04
N TYR A 172 -2.72 -1.48 -2.80
CA TYR A 172 -3.87 -2.11 -2.13
C TYR A 172 -5.08 -1.17 -2.05
N ASN A 173 -4.88 0.07 -1.60
CA ASN A 173 -5.93 1.08 -1.51
C ASN A 173 -6.55 1.36 -2.88
N THR A 174 -5.74 1.45 -3.94
CA THR A 174 -6.22 1.63 -5.32
C THR A 174 -7.17 0.51 -5.73
N VAL A 175 -6.82 -0.75 -5.44
CA VAL A 175 -7.69 -1.91 -5.69
C VAL A 175 -8.99 -1.79 -4.89
N VAL A 176 -8.90 -1.51 -3.59
CA VAL A 176 -10.07 -1.37 -2.70
C VAL A 176 -11.01 -0.28 -3.21
N HIS A 177 -10.51 0.93 -3.47
CA HIS A 177 -11.32 2.05 -3.95
C HIS A 177 -11.94 1.78 -5.31
N THR A 178 -11.21 1.14 -6.22
CA THR A 178 -11.77 0.75 -7.54
C THR A 178 -12.99 -0.15 -7.38
N PHE A 179 -12.94 -1.16 -6.51
CA PHE A 179 -14.07 -2.05 -6.25
C PHE A 179 -15.18 -1.41 -5.40
N ILE A 180 -14.90 -0.36 -4.64
CA ILE A 180 -15.94 0.42 -3.93
C ILE A 180 -16.71 1.30 -4.92
N ASP A 181 -15.98 2.06 -5.75
CA ASP A 181 -16.54 3.15 -6.56
C ASP A 181 -17.00 2.69 -7.95
N ALA A 182 -16.15 1.93 -8.65
CA ALA A 182 -16.39 1.53 -10.03
C ALA A 182 -15.76 0.16 -10.37
N PRO A 183 -16.30 -0.97 -9.86
CA PRO A 183 -15.74 -2.30 -10.09
C PRO A 183 -15.47 -2.66 -11.56
N ALA A 184 -16.25 -2.11 -12.49
CA ALA A 184 -16.13 -2.37 -13.92
C ALA A 184 -15.00 -1.59 -14.60
N SER A 185 -14.32 -0.67 -13.90
CA SER A 185 -13.13 0.03 -14.41
C SER A 185 -11.82 -0.59 -13.90
N PHE A 186 -11.89 -1.72 -13.20
CA PHE A 186 -10.69 -2.43 -12.76
C PHE A 186 -9.98 -3.05 -13.97
N GLU A 187 -8.72 -2.69 -14.17
CA GLU A 187 -7.86 -3.21 -15.23
C GLU A 187 -6.67 -3.95 -14.59
N PRO A 188 -6.58 -5.28 -14.73
CA PRO A 188 -5.47 -6.05 -14.18
C PRO A 188 -4.12 -5.68 -14.81
N VAL A 189 -3.09 -5.55 -13.98
CA VAL A 189 -1.70 -5.41 -14.41
C VAL A 189 -1.15 -6.79 -14.78
N PHE A 190 -1.26 -7.13 -16.06
CA PHE A 190 -0.65 -8.34 -16.60
C PHE A 190 0.80 -8.11 -16.99
N TRP A 191 1.61 -9.14 -16.79
CA TRP A 191 2.99 -9.14 -17.26
C TRP A 191 3.05 -9.12 -18.80
N SER A 192 3.89 -8.25 -19.34
CA SER A 192 4.08 -8.04 -20.78
C SER A 192 5.55 -8.24 -21.18
N GLY A 193 6.03 -9.48 -21.16
CA GLY A 193 7.29 -9.85 -21.83
C GLY A 193 7.08 -10.86 -22.96
N ASP A 194 8.00 -11.82 -23.14
CA ASP A 194 8.03 -12.73 -24.31
C ASP A 194 6.77 -13.62 -24.46
N GLN A 195 6.01 -13.81 -23.39
CA GLN A 195 4.68 -14.43 -23.41
C GLN A 195 3.71 -13.52 -22.67
N TRP A 196 2.81 -12.83 -23.40
CA TRP A 196 1.68 -12.11 -22.81
C TRP A 196 0.78 -13.11 -22.05
N GLY A 197 0.55 -12.88 -20.76
CA GLY A 197 -0.18 -13.82 -19.92
C GLY A 197 -0.64 -13.23 -18.59
N ALA A 198 -1.59 -13.93 -17.97
CA ALA A 198 -2.17 -13.58 -16.67
C ALA A 198 -1.86 -14.65 -15.61
N ALA A 199 -0.78 -15.41 -15.79
CA ALA A 199 -0.50 -16.58 -14.97
C ALA A 199 -0.16 -16.20 -13.53
N GLU A 200 0.83 -15.32 -13.39
CA GLU A 200 1.33 -14.75 -12.14
C GLU A 200 0.18 -14.04 -11.39
N TRP A 201 -0.59 -13.22 -12.12
CA TRP A 201 -1.77 -12.56 -11.58
C TRP A 201 -2.80 -13.55 -11.03
N CYS A 202 -3.13 -14.59 -11.81
CA CYS A 202 -4.12 -15.60 -11.40
C CYS A 202 -3.60 -16.47 -10.24
N GLU A 203 -2.30 -16.77 -10.20
CA GLU A 203 -1.67 -17.46 -9.08
C GLU A 203 -1.82 -16.64 -7.79
N GLY A 204 -1.48 -15.35 -7.83
CA GLY A 204 -1.66 -14.44 -6.71
C GLY A 204 -3.11 -14.38 -6.23
N PHE A 205 -4.07 -14.26 -7.17
CA PHE A 205 -5.48 -14.25 -6.85
C PHE A 205 -5.95 -15.52 -6.14
N LEU A 206 -5.51 -16.69 -6.61
CA LEU A 206 -5.83 -17.98 -5.97
C LEU A 206 -5.15 -18.10 -4.60
N LEU A 207 -3.92 -17.59 -4.43
CA LEU A 207 -3.20 -17.60 -3.17
C LEU A 207 -3.93 -16.82 -2.07
N GLY A 208 -4.62 -15.73 -2.40
CA GLY A 208 -5.41 -14.94 -1.45
C GLY A 208 -6.59 -15.72 -0.83
N PHE A 209 -6.99 -16.86 -1.40
CA PHE A 209 -8.11 -17.64 -0.88
C PHE A 209 -7.84 -18.22 0.51
N GLN A 210 -6.57 -18.44 0.85
CA GLN A 210 -6.16 -19.01 2.13
C GLN A 210 -6.71 -18.25 3.35
N PHE A 211 -6.93 -16.94 3.24
CA PHE A 211 -7.44 -16.13 4.35
C PHE A 211 -8.92 -16.40 4.66
N SER A 212 -9.61 -17.15 3.80
CA SER A 212 -11.00 -17.59 3.96
C SER A 212 -11.31 -18.81 3.08
N ASP A 213 -10.47 -19.85 3.15
CA ASP A 213 -10.51 -21.02 2.26
C ASP A 213 -11.91 -21.66 2.18
N GLU A 214 -12.55 -21.87 3.33
CA GLU A 214 -13.90 -22.46 3.39
C GLU A 214 -14.94 -21.61 2.63
N ALA A 215 -14.92 -20.28 2.79
CA ALA A 215 -15.90 -19.40 2.17
C ALA A 215 -15.69 -19.30 0.64
N TRP A 216 -14.43 -19.23 0.21
CA TRP A 216 -14.07 -19.26 -1.21
C TRP A 216 -14.43 -20.61 -1.84
N GLY A 217 -14.15 -21.72 -1.16
CA GLY A 217 -14.50 -23.06 -1.61
C GLY A 217 -16.02 -23.27 -1.76
N LEU A 218 -16.82 -22.75 -0.83
CA LEU A 218 -18.28 -22.76 -0.93
C LEU A 218 -18.80 -21.94 -2.13
N LEU A 219 -18.20 -20.77 -2.38
CA LEU A 219 -18.55 -19.96 -3.55
C LEU A 219 -18.13 -20.67 -4.84
N ALA A 220 -16.94 -21.28 -4.90
CA ALA A 220 -16.47 -22.04 -6.04
C ALA A 220 -17.36 -23.25 -6.36
N ALA A 221 -17.83 -23.96 -5.33
CA ALA A 221 -18.79 -25.05 -5.50
C ALA A 221 -20.14 -24.56 -6.03
N GLY A 222 -20.60 -23.39 -5.60
CA GLY A 222 -21.87 -22.80 -6.03
C GLY A 222 -21.81 -22.10 -7.39
N GLN A 223 -20.65 -21.56 -7.79
CA GLN A 223 -20.46 -20.73 -8.98
C GLN A 223 -19.15 -21.08 -9.72
N PRO A 224 -18.94 -22.34 -10.15
CA PRO A 224 -17.66 -22.80 -10.69
C PRO A 224 -17.17 -22.03 -11.92
N THR A 225 -18.11 -21.53 -12.74
CA THR A 225 -17.78 -20.73 -13.94
C THR A 225 -17.11 -19.40 -13.61
N TRP A 226 -17.31 -18.84 -12.41
CA TRP A 226 -16.64 -17.59 -12.02
C TRP A 226 -15.16 -17.84 -11.73
N PHE A 227 -14.79 -19.05 -11.31
CA PHE A 227 -13.42 -19.41 -10.96
C PHE A 227 -12.63 -19.96 -12.15
N THR A 228 -13.33 -20.34 -13.22
CA THR A 228 -12.72 -20.98 -14.38
C THR A 228 -11.58 -20.16 -14.98
N PRO A 229 -11.67 -18.83 -15.24
CA PRO A 229 -10.53 -18.09 -15.80
C PRO A 229 -9.27 -18.18 -14.94
N PHE A 230 -9.40 -18.00 -13.62
CA PHE A 230 -8.26 -18.07 -12.70
C PHE A 230 -7.65 -19.47 -12.63
N LEU A 231 -8.48 -20.51 -12.57
CA LEU A 231 -8.00 -21.89 -12.59
C LEU A 231 -7.32 -22.23 -13.91
N ARG A 232 -7.84 -21.73 -15.04
CA ARG A 232 -7.31 -21.96 -16.39
C ARG A 232 -5.99 -21.24 -16.66
N LEU A 233 -5.73 -20.15 -15.96
CA LEU A 233 -4.57 -19.30 -16.21
C LEU A 233 -3.51 -19.38 -15.11
N GLY A 234 -3.88 -19.69 -13.86
CA GLY A 234 -2.98 -19.65 -12.69
C GLY A 234 -2.69 -21.00 -12.04
N THR A 235 -3.05 -22.14 -12.66
CA THR A 235 -2.66 -23.48 -12.17
C THR A 235 -1.93 -24.25 -13.26
N ASP A 236 -0.97 -25.09 -12.90
CA ASP A 236 -0.19 -25.89 -13.85
C ASP A 236 -1.09 -26.67 -14.82
N ASP A 237 -2.06 -27.42 -14.28
CA ASP A 237 -3.03 -28.18 -15.07
C ASP A 237 -3.88 -27.27 -15.97
N GLY A 238 -4.34 -26.14 -15.44
CA GLY A 238 -5.14 -25.17 -16.18
C GLY A 238 -4.38 -24.57 -17.35
N ILE A 239 -3.16 -24.10 -17.10
CA ILE A 239 -2.24 -23.52 -18.09
C ILE A 239 -1.99 -24.53 -19.21
N ASP A 240 -1.74 -25.78 -18.86
CA ASP A 240 -1.53 -26.86 -19.83
C ASP A 240 -2.75 -27.08 -20.73
N ILE A 241 -3.96 -27.10 -20.16
CA ILE A 241 -5.17 -27.26 -20.95
C ILE A 241 -5.43 -26.01 -21.82
N THR A 242 -5.18 -24.82 -21.29
CA THR A 242 -5.32 -23.54 -22.01
C THR A 242 -4.37 -23.45 -23.19
N LYS A 243 -3.09 -23.83 -23.01
CA LYS A 243 -2.10 -23.90 -24.10
C LYS A 243 -2.51 -24.90 -25.18
N ARG A 244 -3.03 -26.07 -24.81
CA ARG A 244 -3.51 -27.08 -25.78
C ARG A 244 -4.77 -26.64 -26.54
N ALA A 245 -5.66 -25.91 -25.89
CA ALA A 245 -6.90 -25.42 -26.47
C ALA A 245 -6.71 -24.12 -27.28
N GLY A 246 -5.66 -23.35 -27.01
CA GLY A 246 -5.41 -22.06 -27.65
C GLY A 246 -6.43 -20.99 -27.24
N ASP A 247 -6.95 -21.04 -26.02
CA ASP A 247 -8.05 -20.20 -25.55
C ASP A 247 -7.67 -19.24 -24.40
N ALA A 248 -6.39 -18.89 -24.27
CA ALA A 248 -5.89 -17.98 -23.23
C ALA A 248 -6.59 -16.62 -23.24
N GLU A 249 -6.68 -15.98 -24.41
CA GLU A 249 -7.34 -14.67 -24.59
C GLU A 249 -8.80 -14.68 -24.12
N LYS A 250 -9.52 -15.79 -24.39
CA LYS A 250 -10.90 -15.96 -23.92
C LYS A 250 -10.95 -15.91 -22.40
N TRP A 251 -10.09 -16.67 -21.71
CA TRP A 251 -10.09 -16.71 -20.25
C TRP A 251 -9.63 -15.39 -19.64
N MET A 252 -8.68 -14.70 -20.28
CA MET A 252 -8.24 -13.37 -19.84
C MET A 252 -9.40 -12.36 -19.89
N ASN A 253 -10.17 -12.35 -20.98
CA ASN A 253 -11.36 -11.50 -21.13
C ASN A 253 -12.50 -11.84 -20.16
N GLU A 254 -12.43 -13.00 -19.47
CA GLU A 254 -13.41 -13.40 -18.46
C GLU A 254 -13.00 -13.03 -17.02
N ILE A 255 -11.76 -12.56 -16.79
CA ILE A 255 -11.23 -12.20 -15.47
C ILE A 255 -12.05 -11.07 -14.83
N GLU A 256 -12.11 -9.89 -15.48
CA GLU A 256 -12.75 -8.69 -14.94
C GLU A 256 -14.21 -8.95 -14.56
N LEU A 257 -14.97 -9.56 -15.47
CA LEU A 257 -16.37 -9.89 -15.24
C LEU A 257 -16.54 -10.88 -14.08
N SER A 258 -15.60 -11.80 -13.88
CA SER A 258 -15.62 -12.74 -12.76
C SER A 258 -15.33 -12.05 -11.43
N LEU A 259 -14.36 -11.12 -11.40
CA LEU A 259 -14.05 -10.30 -10.22
C LEU A 259 -15.25 -9.46 -9.79
N VAL A 260 -15.93 -8.78 -10.73
CA VAL A 260 -17.13 -7.99 -10.44
C VAL A 260 -18.23 -8.85 -9.82
N LYS A 261 -18.45 -10.07 -10.33
CA LYS A 261 -19.44 -11.02 -9.78
C LYS A 261 -19.08 -11.48 -8.37
N MET A 262 -17.82 -11.83 -8.13
CA MET A 262 -17.33 -12.25 -6.82
C MET A 262 -17.42 -11.11 -5.79
N HIS A 263 -16.98 -9.91 -6.18
CA HIS A 263 -17.10 -8.72 -5.35
C HIS A 263 -18.54 -8.42 -4.97
N ALA A 264 -19.47 -8.40 -5.95
CA ALA A 264 -20.89 -8.18 -5.68
C ALA A 264 -21.48 -9.25 -4.74
N PHE A 265 -21.09 -10.52 -4.91
CA PHE A 265 -21.52 -11.60 -4.04
C PHE A 265 -21.09 -11.39 -2.59
N TRP A 266 -19.86 -10.96 -2.35
CA TRP A 266 -19.35 -10.76 -0.99
C TRP A 266 -19.72 -9.41 -0.37
N LYS A 267 -19.83 -8.33 -1.15
CA LYS A 267 -20.22 -7.00 -0.68
C LYS A 267 -21.50 -7.04 0.15
N ASP A 268 -22.53 -7.69 -0.37
CA ASP A 268 -23.82 -7.83 0.30
C ASP A 268 -23.74 -8.67 1.59
N ARG A 269 -22.78 -9.61 1.65
CA ARG A 269 -22.62 -10.54 2.77
C ARG A 269 -21.75 -9.98 3.88
N ARG A 270 -20.74 -9.17 3.57
CA ARG A 270 -19.89 -8.47 4.56
C ARG A 270 -20.72 -7.58 5.46
N ALA A 271 -21.66 -6.82 4.88
CA ALA A 271 -22.59 -5.96 5.63
C ALA A 271 -23.54 -6.73 6.57
N SER A 272 -23.74 -8.03 6.34
CA SER A 272 -24.68 -8.88 7.09
C SER A 272 -24.03 -9.74 8.19
N GLN A 273 -22.69 -9.73 8.31
CA GLN A 273 -22.02 -10.41 9.42
C GLN A 273 -22.14 -9.59 10.71
N PRO A 274 -22.34 -10.23 11.89
CA PRO A 274 -22.36 -9.50 13.17
C PRO A 274 -21.02 -8.77 13.35
N GLY A 275 -21.09 -7.44 13.41
CA GLY A 275 -19.94 -6.55 13.27
C GLY A 275 -18.72 -6.92 14.10
N GLY A 276 -17.65 -7.32 13.41
CA GLY A 276 -16.30 -7.06 13.86
C GLY A 276 -15.96 -5.63 13.47
N LEU A 277 -16.11 -4.69 14.40
CA LEU A 277 -15.51 -3.35 14.45
C LEU A 277 -15.01 -2.78 13.12
N VAL A 278 -15.89 -2.32 12.23
CA VAL A 278 -15.53 -1.31 11.22
C VAL A 278 -16.75 -0.43 10.98
N ASP A 279 -16.82 0.69 11.71
CA ASP A 279 -17.41 1.91 11.15
C ASP A 279 -16.40 2.46 10.12
N ASP A 280 -16.91 3.13 9.09
CA ASP A 280 -16.30 3.59 7.83
C ASP A 280 -14.98 4.41 7.87
N ASP A 281 -14.16 4.34 8.92
CA ASP A 281 -12.92 5.11 9.04
C ASP A 281 -11.68 4.20 9.18
N PHE A 282 -11.09 3.82 8.05
CA PHE A 282 -9.71 3.33 8.01
C PHE A 282 -8.74 4.52 8.17
N HIS A 283 -8.49 4.94 9.41
CA HIS A 283 -7.46 5.92 9.74
C HIS A 283 -6.14 5.21 10.13
N PHE A 284 -5.17 5.18 9.22
CA PHE A 284 -3.77 4.90 9.54
C PHE A 284 -3.08 6.19 10.00
N GLY A 285 -3.17 6.47 11.30
CA GLY A 285 -2.48 7.62 11.90
C GLY A 285 -2.74 7.71 13.39
N GLY A 286 -1.85 7.14 14.21
CA GLY A 286 -2.00 7.22 15.66
C GLY A 286 -1.20 6.17 16.40
N GLN A 287 0.12 6.35 16.47
CA GLN A 287 0.96 5.61 17.39
C GLN A 287 0.56 6.00 18.83
N GLN A 288 -0.16 5.13 19.57
CA GLN A 288 -0.17 5.21 21.04
C GLN A 288 -0.40 3.88 21.77
N SER A 289 0.61 3.56 22.58
CA SER A 289 0.70 2.62 23.70
C SER A 289 0.48 1.13 23.42
N VAL A 290 1.61 0.42 23.39
CA VAL A 290 1.73 -1.03 23.52
C VAL A 290 1.06 -1.47 24.82
N GLY A 291 -0.16 -2.02 24.70
CA GLY A 291 -0.79 -2.82 25.74
C GLY A 291 -0.07 -4.17 25.84
N GLN A 292 0.50 -4.46 26.99
CA GLN A 292 1.28 -5.67 27.26
C GLN A 292 0.43 -6.94 27.05
N VAL A 293 0.61 -7.63 25.92
CA VAL A 293 0.05 -8.97 25.70
C VAL A 293 0.88 -9.97 26.51
N ILE A 294 0.29 -10.46 27.59
CA ILE A 294 0.83 -11.56 28.39
C ILE A 294 0.85 -12.83 27.52
N ARG A 295 2.05 -13.27 27.12
CA ARG A 295 2.28 -14.50 26.34
C ARG A 295 2.01 -15.73 27.21
N GLY A 296 0.95 -16.47 26.90
CA GLY A 296 0.68 -17.78 27.49
C GLY A 296 1.47 -18.90 26.80
N GLY A 297 2.58 -19.32 27.41
CA GLY A 297 3.21 -20.64 27.21
C GLY A 297 4.43 -20.69 26.27
N PRO A 298 5.48 -21.45 26.62
CA PRO A 298 6.71 -21.53 25.83
C PRO A 298 6.47 -22.29 24.52
N LYS A 299 6.62 -21.60 23.37
CA LYS A 299 6.70 -22.24 22.05
C LYS A 299 8.03 -23.03 22.00
N ILE A 300 7.96 -24.35 21.93
CA ILE A 300 9.13 -25.23 21.74
C ILE A 300 9.60 -25.11 20.28
N GLY A 301 10.84 -24.70 20.07
CA GLY A 301 11.43 -24.57 18.74
C GLY A 301 11.74 -25.94 18.10
N ARG A 302 11.73 -26.04 16.76
CA ARG A 302 12.00 -27.28 15.99
C ARG A 302 13.32 -27.98 16.37
N ASN A 303 14.30 -27.23 16.89
CA ASN A 303 15.61 -27.74 17.31
C ASN A 303 15.76 -27.98 18.82
N ASP A 304 14.73 -27.67 19.63
CA ASP A 304 14.74 -27.84 21.09
C ASP A 304 14.55 -29.31 21.49
N PRO A 305 14.92 -29.68 22.73
CA PRO A 305 14.65 -31.01 23.27
C PRO A 305 13.15 -31.34 23.23
N CYS A 306 12.82 -32.52 22.70
CA CYS A 306 11.45 -32.95 22.51
C CYS A 306 10.79 -33.24 23.87
N PRO A 307 9.58 -32.69 24.16
CA PRO A 307 8.95 -32.77 25.47
C PRO A 307 8.43 -34.17 25.82
N CYS A 308 8.42 -35.12 24.86
CA CYS A 308 8.04 -36.52 25.10
C CYS A 308 9.08 -37.32 25.91
N GLY A 309 10.17 -36.69 26.36
CA GLY A 309 11.20 -37.32 27.18
C GLY A 309 12.19 -38.19 26.40
N SER A 310 12.18 -38.12 25.06
CA SER A 310 13.02 -38.96 24.20
C SER A 310 14.51 -38.55 24.16
N GLY A 311 14.85 -37.38 24.69
CA GLY A 311 16.19 -36.79 24.61
C GLY A 311 16.63 -36.34 23.20
N LYS A 312 15.75 -36.43 22.20
CA LYS A 312 16.00 -36.01 20.81
C LYS A 312 15.47 -34.59 20.54
N LYS A 313 15.97 -33.92 19.50
CA LYS A 313 15.40 -32.64 19.02
C LYS A 313 13.97 -32.85 18.48
N PHE A 314 13.07 -31.89 18.68
CA PHE A 314 11.64 -32.00 18.31
C PHE A 314 11.41 -32.45 16.86
N LYS A 315 12.11 -31.86 15.87
CA LYS A 315 12.03 -32.22 14.44
C LYS A 315 12.47 -33.65 14.08
N ARG A 316 13.11 -34.37 15.00
CA ARG A 316 13.63 -35.74 14.80
C ARG A 316 12.91 -36.77 15.69
N CYS A 317 11.80 -36.35 16.32
CA CYS A 317 11.02 -37.19 17.21
C CYS A 317 9.52 -37.00 16.94
N CYS A 318 8.80 -36.26 17.79
CA CYS A 318 7.35 -36.06 17.62
C CYS A 318 6.99 -35.24 16.38
N GLY A 319 7.92 -34.42 15.87
CA GLY A 319 7.74 -33.65 14.63
C GLY A 319 8.32 -34.31 13.37
N ALA A 320 8.50 -35.63 13.34
CA ALA A 320 9.25 -36.33 12.28
C ALA A 320 8.42 -37.19 11.32
N ASN A 321 7.08 -37.12 11.34
CA ASN A 321 6.26 -37.88 10.38
C ASN A 321 5.90 -37.04 9.16
N GLU A 322 6.80 -37.03 8.19
CA GLU A 322 6.51 -36.93 6.76
C GLU A 322 7.64 -37.66 6.02
N ALA A 323 7.34 -38.86 5.52
CA ALA A 323 8.25 -39.63 4.68
C ALA A 323 7.92 -39.35 3.20
N PRO A 324 8.93 -39.27 2.33
CA PRO A 324 8.77 -38.84 0.94
C PRO A 324 8.29 -39.99 0.04
N HIS A 325 7.51 -39.65 -0.99
CA HIS A 325 7.35 -40.51 -2.17
C HIS A 325 8.25 -40.03 -3.31
N THR A 326 9.01 -40.97 -3.85
CA THR A 326 10.03 -40.85 -4.88
C THR A 326 9.49 -40.43 -6.25
N PHE A 327 10.26 -39.59 -6.94
CA PHE A 327 10.16 -39.25 -8.35
C PHE A 327 9.90 -40.47 -9.26
N HIS A 328 8.82 -40.38 -10.03
CA HIS A 328 8.73 -40.80 -11.43
C HIS A 328 7.77 -39.88 -12.17
#